data_AF-A0A7X1Z7B1-F1
#
_entry.id   AF-A0A7X1Z7B1-F1
#
_cell.length_a   1.000
_cell.length_b   1.000
_cell.length_c   1.000
_cell.angle_alpha   90.00
_cell.angle_beta   90.00
_cell.angle_gamma   90.00
#
_symmetry.space_group_name_H-M   'P 1'
#
loop_
_entity.id
_entity.type
_entity.pdbx_description
1 polymer ?
#
loop_
_entity_poly.entity_id
_entity_poly.type
_entity_poly.pdbx_seq_one_letter_code
_entity_poly.pdbx_strand_id
1 'polypeptide(L)'
;MMTELFLMRWPKNISATYVNGATLRFNKNQSVYYANEMLSPGQIICTWKSSSDYLSSGNVPTLPLLSLNKEYDLSFKLEADNDLPVQIQIDFFDDEHEIIQRFMSTDFCLNFIVPSGMVEYEIHLINLKHKWINFDYLMINEAQENEFIVEKNFSQHYEWIYPRTSGKFTNKKAHIILNSGPRTILPISFQKDVPYNQIFVFTNGKDLEELVNDLTIEFQVNREYQLNMVAGMGFYTIPSEAIEKIKQDLNSSKMKRR
;
A
#
# COMPACT_ATOMS: atom_id res chain seq x y z
N MET A 1 -19.34 -6.12 -7.51
CA MET A 1 -18.35 -7.06 -6.94
C MET A 1 -17.42 -6.31 -5.98
N MET A 2 -17.02 -6.92 -4.86
CA MET A 2 -16.03 -6.36 -3.91
C MET A 2 -14.63 -6.77 -4.37
N THR A 3 -13.68 -5.83 -4.34
CA THR A 3 -12.29 -6.04 -4.75
C THR A 3 -11.39 -5.76 -3.56
N GLU A 4 -10.52 -6.72 -3.24
CA GLU A 4 -9.49 -6.57 -2.21
C GLU A 4 -8.17 -6.12 -2.83
N LEU A 5 -7.62 -5.07 -2.24
CA LEU A 5 -6.37 -4.44 -2.62
C LEU A 5 -5.57 -4.18 -1.34
N PHE A 6 -4.31 -4.58 -1.33
CA PHE A 6 -3.39 -4.36 -0.22
C PHE A 6 -2.20 -3.56 -0.74
N LEU A 7 -1.93 -2.43 -0.08
CA LEU A 7 -0.69 -1.69 -0.28
C LEU A 7 0.21 -1.89 0.93
N MET A 8 1.47 -2.25 0.69
CA MET A 8 2.46 -2.49 1.71
C MET A 8 3.63 -1.52 1.58
N ARG A 9 4.08 -1.02 2.73
CA ARG A 9 5.26 -0.15 2.87
C ARG A 9 6.55 -0.96 2.93
N TRP A 10 7.67 -0.27 2.71
CA TRP A 10 8.96 -0.82 3.11
C TRP A 10 8.92 -1.16 4.61
N PRO A 11 9.38 -2.35 5.03
CA PRO A 11 9.39 -2.74 6.43
C PRO A 11 10.24 -1.75 7.25
N LYS A 12 9.65 -1.20 8.33
CA LYS A 12 10.40 -0.30 9.24
C LYS A 12 11.44 -1.04 10.08
N ASN A 13 11.31 -2.37 10.18
CA ASN A 13 12.26 -3.21 10.85
C ASN A 13 13.52 -3.39 9.99
N ILE A 14 14.66 -2.94 10.52
CA ILE A 14 15.96 -2.98 9.84
C ILE A 14 16.41 -4.42 9.54
N SER A 15 16.05 -5.41 10.38
CA SER A 15 16.44 -6.81 10.13
C SER A 15 15.77 -7.43 8.89
N ALA A 16 14.73 -6.80 8.36
CA ALA A 16 14.12 -7.17 7.09
C ALA A 16 14.86 -6.60 5.87
N THR A 17 15.91 -5.82 6.06
CA THR A 17 16.66 -5.14 4.99
C THR A 17 18.16 -5.43 5.12
N TYR A 18 18.82 -5.70 4.00
CA TYR A 18 20.28 -5.80 3.97
C TYR A 18 20.90 -4.41 4.12
N VAL A 19 21.50 -4.11 5.28
CA VAL A 19 22.03 -2.77 5.57
C VAL A 19 23.55 -2.65 5.50
N ASN A 20 24.28 -3.76 5.35
CA ASN A 20 25.74 -3.73 5.38
C ASN A 20 26.31 -3.01 4.15
N GLY A 21 26.91 -1.84 4.38
CA GLY A 21 27.42 -0.99 3.28
C GLY A 21 26.32 -0.28 2.48
N ALA A 22 25.07 -0.33 2.94
CA ALA A 22 23.94 0.30 2.26
C ALA A 22 23.66 1.71 2.80
N THR A 23 23.17 2.58 1.92
CA THR A 23 22.50 3.83 2.30
C THR A 23 20.99 3.61 2.24
N LEU A 24 20.32 3.75 3.39
CA LEU A 24 18.86 3.64 3.51
C LEU A 24 18.29 4.98 4.00
N ARG A 25 17.33 5.55 3.26
CA ARG A 25 16.66 6.81 3.64
C ARG A 25 15.14 6.69 3.46
N PHE A 26 14.42 7.00 4.54
CA PHE A 26 12.96 7.11 4.51
C PHE A 26 12.57 8.56 4.22
N ASN A 27 11.82 8.76 3.13
CA ASN A 27 11.37 10.08 2.72
C ASN A 27 10.03 10.44 3.40
N LYS A 28 9.70 11.74 3.41
CA LYS A 28 8.43 12.23 3.99
C LYS A 28 7.19 11.62 3.32
N ASN A 29 7.29 11.38 2.01
CA ASN A 29 6.25 10.73 1.20
C ASN A 29 6.18 9.20 1.40
N GLN A 30 6.81 8.68 2.45
CA GLN A 30 6.93 7.24 2.76
C GLN A 30 7.69 6.40 1.72
N SER A 31 8.25 7.01 0.66
CA SER A 31 9.14 6.29 -0.26
C SER A 31 10.48 6.02 0.42
N VAL A 32 11.19 5.00 -0.06
CA VAL A 32 12.47 4.56 0.51
C VAL A 32 13.52 4.56 -0.58
N TYR A 33 14.56 5.35 -0.35
CA TYR A 33 15.78 5.30 -1.15
C TYR A 33 16.73 4.27 -0.53
N TYR A 34 17.15 3.31 -1.34
CA TYR A 34 18.15 2.31 -0.99
C TYR A 34 19.27 2.28 -2.03
N ALA A 35 20.52 2.28 -1.58
CA ALA A 35 21.67 2.18 -2.47
C ALA A 35 22.77 1.33 -1.85
N ASN A 36 23.30 0.38 -2.61
CA ASN A 36 24.45 -0.44 -2.20
C ASN A 36 25.19 -0.97 -3.44
N GLU A 37 26.19 -0.21 -3.91
CA GLU A 37 26.97 -0.57 -5.11
C GLU A 37 27.80 -1.85 -4.96
N MET A 38 28.05 -2.29 -3.73
CA MET A 38 28.87 -3.47 -3.42
C MET A 38 28.02 -4.72 -3.15
N LEU A 39 26.68 -4.60 -3.20
CA LEU A 39 25.82 -5.74 -3.00
C LEU A 39 25.97 -6.72 -4.16
N SER A 40 26.30 -7.98 -3.85
CA SER A 40 26.46 -9.01 -4.87
C SER A 40 25.11 -9.37 -5.51
N PRO A 41 25.08 -9.71 -6.81
CA PRO A 41 23.89 -10.26 -7.45
C PRO A 41 23.37 -11.50 -6.71
N GLY A 42 22.05 -11.67 -6.65
CA GLY A 42 21.36 -12.76 -5.94
C GLY A 42 21.15 -12.51 -4.44
N GLN A 43 21.71 -11.44 -3.86
CA GLN A 43 21.46 -11.10 -2.46
C GLN A 43 20.09 -10.45 -2.26
N ILE A 44 19.41 -10.80 -1.18
CA ILE A 44 18.13 -10.19 -0.81
C ILE A 44 18.39 -8.79 -0.27
N ILE A 45 17.76 -7.79 -0.89
CA ILE A 45 17.76 -6.40 -0.44
C ILE A 45 16.76 -6.24 0.71
N CYS A 46 15.54 -6.75 0.53
CA CYS A 46 14.45 -6.58 1.48
C CYS A 46 13.49 -7.78 1.46
N THR A 47 12.94 -8.12 2.63
CA THR A 47 11.95 -9.17 2.81
C THR A 47 10.69 -8.64 3.49
N TRP A 48 9.53 -8.94 2.93
CA TRP A 48 8.24 -8.79 3.57
C TRP A 48 7.71 -10.17 4.01
N LYS A 49 7.04 -10.26 5.15
CA LYS A 49 6.57 -11.53 5.74
C LYS A 49 5.10 -11.46 6.14
N SER A 50 4.35 -12.52 5.89
CA SER A 50 2.93 -12.64 6.28
C SER A 50 2.70 -13.07 7.72
N SER A 51 3.74 -13.62 8.33
CA SER A 51 3.78 -14.12 9.68
C SER A 51 5.03 -13.58 10.36
N SER A 52 4.92 -13.28 11.64
CA SER A 52 6.07 -12.94 12.46
C SER A 52 5.81 -13.35 13.90
N ASP A 53 6.82 -13.94 14.53
CA ASP A 53 6.80 -14.17 15.96
C ASP A 53 7.11 -12.84 16.67
N TYR A 54 6.05 -12.16 17.12
CA TYR A 54 6.18 -10.89 17.84
C TYR A 54 6.94 -11.04 19.16
N LEU A 55 6.85 -12.19 19.83
CA LEU A 55 7.48 -12.39 21.14
C LEU A 55 9.00 -12.53 21.01
N SER A 56 9.48 -13.22 19.98
CA SER A 56 10.92 -13.40 19.75
C SER A 56 11.55 -12.24 18.97
N SER A 57 10.86 -11.70 17.97
CA SER A 57 11.46 -10.75 17.03
C SER A 57 11.01 -9.30 17.26
N GLY A 58 9.94 -9.07 18.02
CA GLY A 58 9.31 -7.74 18.20
C GLY A 58 8.65 -7.20 16.93
N ASN A 59 8.61 -7.99 15.86
CA ASN A 59 8.13 -7.55 14.55
C ASN A 59 6.67 -7.91 14.35
N VAL A 60 5.96 -7.03 13.66
CA VAL A 60 4.62 -7.28 13.17
C VAL A 60 4.67 -7.74 11.71
N PRO A 61 3.70 -8.55 11.25
CA PRO A 61 3.62 -8.94 9.85
C PRO A 61 3.56 -7.72 8.93
N THR A 62 4.21 -7.82 7.78
CA THR A 62 4.25 -6.76 6.76
C THR A 62 3.51 -7.12 5.49
N LEU A 63 2.95 -8.34 5.41
CA LEU A 63 2.07 -8.81 4.36
C LEU A 63 0.69 -9.20 4.92
N PRO A 64 -0.37 -9.06 4.11
CA PRO A 64 -1.71 -9.49 4.47
C PRO A 64 -1.83 -11.02 4.50
N LEU A 65 -2.95 -11.53 5.02
CA LEU A 65 -3.33 -12.93 4.83
C LEU A 65 -4.02 -13.07 3.47
N LEU A 66 -3.58 -14.04 2.67
CA LEU A 66 -4.19 -14.34 1.37
C LEU A 66 -5.10 -15.56 1.47
N SER A 67 -6.12 -15.62 0.62
CA SER A 67 -7.01 -16.79 0.56
C SER A 67 -6.38 -17.90 -0.27
N LEU A 68 -6.41 -19.13 0.24
CA LEU A 68 -5.96 -20.32 -0.48
C LEU A 68 -6.71 -20.50 -1.80
N ASN A 69 -6.00 -21.02 -2.81
CA ASN A 69 -6.52 -21.32 -4.16
C ASN A 69 -7.13 -20.12 -4.89
N LYS A 70 -6.80 -18.89 -4.48
CA LYS A 70 -7.13 -17.68 -5.22
C LYS A 70 -5.94 -17.16 -6.00
N GLU A 71 -6.24 -16.52 -7.11
CA GLU A 71 -5.26 -15.85 -7.96
C GLU A 71 -5.12 -14.38 -7.55
N TYR A 72 -3.86 -13.92 -7.52
CA TYR A 72 -3.49 -12.57 -7.13
C TYR A 72 -2.44 -12.01 -8.09
N ASP A 73 -2.46 -10.69 -8.22
CA ASP A 73 -1.43 -9.92 -8.90
C ASP A 73 -0.55 -9.25 -7.84
N LEU A 74 0.76 -9.46 -7.94
CA LEU A 74 1.76 -8.75 -7.17
C LEU A 74 2.40 -7.69 -8.07
N SER A 75 2.56 -6.47 -7.58
CA SER A 75 3.35 -5.46 -8.28
C SER A 75 4.14 -4.56 -7.33
N PHE A 76 5.36 -4.22 -7.74
CA PHE A 76 6.22 -3.26 -7.09
C PHE A 76 6.16 -1.93 -7.85
N LYS A 77 5.92 -0.84 -7.13
CA LYS A 77 6.13 0.52 -7.64
C LYS A 77 7.45 1.03 -7.10
N LEU A 78 8.45 1.03 -7.97
CA LEU A 78 9.78 1.54 -7.68
C LEU A 78 10.42 2.12 -8.94
N GLU A 79 11.38 3.01 -8.73
CA GLU A 79 12.31 3.50 -9.75
C GLU A 79 13.72 3.00 -9.43
N ALA A 80 14.56 2.88 -10.44
CA ALA A 80 15.90 2.35 -10.27
C ALA A 80 16.86 2.91 -11.32
N ASP A 81 18.15 2.63 -11.12
CA ASP A 81 19.23 3.15 -11.95
C ASP A 81 19.38 2.47 -13.33
N ASN A 82 18.76 1.32 -13.54
CA ASN A 82 18.88 0.54 -14.77
C ASN A 82 17.66 -0.36 -15.04
N ASP A 83 17.59 -0.94 -16.24
CA ASP A 83 16.43 -1.70 -16.73
C ASP A 83 16.19 -3.06 -16.04
N LEU A 84 17.21 -3.64 -15.42
CA LEU A 84 17.11 -4.94 -14.72
C LEU A 84 17.86 -4.88 -13.38
N PRO A 85 17.41 -4.01 -12.45
CA PRO A 85 18.16 -3.69 -11.24
C PRO A 85 17.95 -4.76 -10.18
N VAL A 86 16.74 -5.30 -10.10
CA VAL A 86 16.27 -6.24 -9.08
C VAL A 86 15.32 -7.28 -9.69
N GLN A 87 15.14 -8.39 -8.98
CA GLN A 87 14.15 -9.42 -9.25
C GLN A 87 13.20 -9.49 -8.05
N ILE A 88 11.93 -9.71 -8.33
CA ILE A 88 10.92 -9.98 -7.29
C ILE A 88 10.75 -11.48 -7.15
N GLN A 89 10.65 -11.97 -5.93
CA GLN A 89 10.41 -13.38 -5.61
C GLN A 89 9.33 -13.48 -4.53
N ILE A 90 8.45 -14.46 -4.66
CA ILE A 90 7.48 -14.84 -3.62
C ILE A 90 7.65 -16.33 -3.32
N ASP A 91 7.80 -16.63 -2.04
CA ASP A 91 7.98 -17.99 -1.51
C ASP A 91 6.83 -18.32 -0.57
N PHE A 92 6.22 -19.49 -0.79
CA PHE A 92 5.17 -20.05 0.04
C PHE A 92 5.72 -21.18 0.88
N PHE A 93 5.38 -21.18 2.17
CA PHE A 93 5.86 -22.14 3.15
C PHE A 93 4.69 -22.94 3.76
N ASP A 94 4.94 -24.20 4.08
CA ASP A 94 4.04 -25.04 4.87
C ASP A 94 4.26 -24.88 6.38
N ASP A 95 3.68 -25.77 7.19
CA ASP A 95 3.80 -25.79 8.64
C ASP A 95 5.18 -26.26 9.14
N GLU A 96 5.96 -26.93 8.30
CA GLU A 96 7.35 -27.32 8.57
C GLU A 96 8.36 -26.22 8.15
N HIS A 97 7.87 -25.08 7.64
CA HIS A 97 8.66 -23.97 7.09
C HIS A 97 9.48 -24.37 5.85
N GLU A 98 9.00 -25.36 5.09
CA GLU A 98 9.58 -25.76 3.82
C GLU A 98 8.91 -25.04 2.65
N ILE A 99 9.69 -24.69 1.63
CA ILE A 99 9.15 -23.98 0.46
C ILE A 99 8.34 -24.95 -0.39
N ILE A 100 7.03 -24.78 -0.39
CA ILE A 100 6.12 -25.57 -1.22
C ILE A 100 5.99 -25.01 -2.64
N GLN A 101 6.16 -23.70 -2.82
CA GLN A 101 6.08 -23.06 -4.12
C GLN A 101 6.81 -21.72 -4.16
N ARG A 102 7.42 -21.41 -5.31
CA ARG A 102 8.16 -20.17 -5.57
C ARG A 102 7.79 -19.58 -6.93
N PHE A 103 7.59 -18.26 -6.98
CA PHE A 103 7.48 -17.51 -8.22
C PHE A 103 8.50 -16.37 -8.25
N MET A 104 9.00 -16.04 -9.44
CA MET A 104 10.00 -15.00 -9.63
C MET A 104 9.71 -14.21 -10.91
N SER A 105 10.00 -12.92 -10.90
CA SER A 105 9.84 -12.05 -12.07
C SER A 105 10.83 -10.88 -12.06
N THR A 106 11.24 -10.42 -13.23
CA THR A 106 12.04 -9.21 -13.41
C THR A 106 11.21 -7.98 -13.75
N ASP A 107 9.94 -8.17 -14.13
CA ASP A 107 9.10 -7.10 -14.70
C ASP A 107 8.39 -6.26 -13.62
N PHE A 108 8.85 -6.36 -12.37
CA PHE A 108 8.22 -5.77 -11.17
C PHE A 108 6.75 -6.14 -10.96
N CYS A 109 6.22 -7.09 -11.72
CA CYS A 109 4.91 -7.69 -11.51
C CYS A 109 4.98 -9.21 -11.72
N LEU A 110 4.09 -9.93 -11.03
CA LEU A 110 3.86 -11.35 -11.25
C LEU A 110 2.42 -11.72 -10.85
N ASN A 111 1.84 -12.68 -11.58
CA ASN A 111 0.58 -13.31 -11.20
C ASN A 111 0.88 -14.65 -10.52
N PHE A 112 0.13 -14.99 -9.49
CA PHE A 112 0.33 -16.23 -8.75
C PHE A 112 -0.98 -16.75 -8.16
N ILE A 113 -1.05 -18.06 -7.98
CA ILE A 113 -2.15 -18.72 -7.27
C ILE A 113 -1.61 -19.16 -5.91
N VAL A 114 -2.32 -18.84 -4.83
CA VAL A 114 -1.94 -19.25 -3.47
C VAL A 114 -2.12 -20.76 -3.33
N PRO A 115 -1.06 -21.53 -3.02
CA PRO A 115 -1.15 -22.98 -2.91
C PRO A 115 -1.93 -23.41 -1.67
N SER A 116 -2.70 -24.50 -1.75
CA SER A 116 -3.58 -24.95 -0.66
C SER A 116 -2.87 -25.37 0.64
N GLY A 117 -1.58 -25.68 0.59
CA GLY A 117 -0.77 -26.06 1.76
C GLY A 117 -0.06 -24.89 2.43
N MET A 118 -0.31 -23.65 1.98
CA MET A 118 0.34 -22.46 2.51
C MET A 118 -0.09 -22.16 3.95
N VAL A 119 0.91 -21.96 4.81
CA VAL A 119 0.74 -21.43 6.17
C VAL A 119 1.25 -19.99 6.23
N GLU A 120 2.40 -19.72 5.62
CA GLU A 120 2.99 -18.39 5.53
C GLU A 120 3.67 -18.15 4.19
N TYR A 121 3.96 -16.89 3.90
CA TYR A 121 4.67 -16.51 2.68
C TYR A 121 5.57 -15.30 2.91
N GLU A 122 6.62 -15.26 2.11
CA GLU A 122 7.58 -14.17 2.08
C GLU A 122 7.69 -13.59 0.68
N ILE A 123 7.90 -12.29 0.59
CA ILE A 123 8.21 -11.60 -0.65
C ILE A 123 9.59 -10.99 -0.52
N HIS A 124 10.44 -11.22 -1.51
CA HIS A 124 11.81 -10.76 -1.55
C HIS A 124 12.05 -9.82 -2.72
N LEU A 125 12.80 -8.75 -2.45
CA LEU A 125 13.43 -7.92 -3.47
C LEU A 125 14.89 -8.35 -3.58
N ILE A 126 15.27 -8.98 -4.67
CA ILE A 126 16.59 -9.59 -4.88
C ILE A 126 17.42 -8.69 -5.78
N ASN A 127 18.65 -8.40 -5.39
CA ASN A 127 19.58 -7.64 -6.21
C ASN A 127 20.00 -8.41 -7.46
N LEU A 128 19.92 -7.78 -8.63
CA LEU A 128 20.60 -8.27 -9.83
C LEU A 128 21.84 -7.44 -10.14
N LYS A 129 21.70 -6.11 -10.17
CA LYS A 129 22.79 -5.16 -10.46
C LYS A 129 22.38 -3.72 -10.13
N HIS A 130 21.54 -3.52 -9.12
CA HIS A 130 21.14 -2.16 -8.74
C HIS A 130 22.36 -1.38 -8.21
N LYS A 131 22.38 -0.08 -8.47
CA LYS A 131 23.18 0.88 -7.69
C LYS A 131 22.30 1.60 -6.68
N TRP A 132 21.10 1.98 -7.11
CA TRP A 132 20.10 2.57 -6.26
C TRP A 132 18.70 2.19 -6.71
N ILE A 133 17.78 2.14 -5.74
CA ILE A 133 16.34 2.00 -5.95
C ILE A 133 15.62 3.07 -5.12
N ASN A 134 14.52 3.58 -5.66
CA ASN A 134 13.57 4.40 -4.94
C ASN A 134 12.23 3.64 -4.93
N PHE A 135 11.98 2.94 -3.83
CA PHE A 135 10.77 2.18 -3.62
C PHE A 135 9.64 3.09 -3.13
N ASP A 136 8.45 2.97 -3.72
CA ASP A 136 7.26 3.70 -3.29
C ASP A 136 6.32 2.80 -2.47
N TYR A 137 5.83 1.73 -3.09
CA TYR A 137 4.99 0.72 -2.42
C TYR A 137 4.97 -0.60 -3.16
N LEU A 138 4.58 -1.65 -2.43
CA LEU A 138 4.23 -2.95 -2.94
C LEU A 138 2.69 -3.07 -2.96
N MET A 139 2.14 -3.73 -3.97
CA MET A 139 0.71 -3.91 -4.13
C MET A 139 0.37 -5.38 -4.38
N ILE A 140 -0.62 -5.90 -3.66
CA ILE A 140 -1.27 -7.18 -3.95
C ILE A 140 -2.76 -6.92 -4.17
N ASN A 141 -3.31 -7.40 -5.27
CA ASN A 141 -4.76 -7.39 -5.50
C ASN A 141 -5.24 -8.76 -5.96
N GLU A 142 -6.49 -9.09 -5.67
CA GLU A 142 -7.13 -10.25 -6.32
C GLU A 142 -7.09 -10.05 -7.84
N ALA A 143 -6.71 -11.08 -8.58
CA ALA A 143 -6.61 -11.02 -10.04
C ALA A 143 -8.02 -10.81 -10.63
N GLN A 144 -8.16 -9.81 -11.51
CA GLN A 144 -9.45 -9.43 -12.08
C GLN A 144 -9.29 -8.93 -13.52
N GLU A 145 -10.36 -9.08 -14.32
CA GLU A 145 -10.38 -8.66 -15.72
C GLU A 145 -10.27 -7.13 -15.93
N ASN A 146 -10.64 -6.33 -14.93
CA ASN A 146 -10.72 -4.88 -15.04
C ASN A 146 -9.55 -4.18 -14.35
N GLU A 147 -8.66 -3.61 -15.16
CA GLU A 147 -7.57 -2.76 -14.70
C GLU A 147 -8.10 -1.53 -13.93
N PHE A 148 -7.49 -1.26 -12.79
CA PHE A 148 -7.69 -0.05 -12.01
C PHE A 148 -6.35 0.66 -11.79
N ILE A 149 -6.42 1.98 -11.74
CA ILE A 149 -5.29 2.85 -11.44
C ILE A 149 -5.41 3.23 -9.97
N VAL A 150 -4.31 3.15 -9.24
CA VAL A 150 -4.24 3.60 -7.85
C VAL A 150 -3.57 4.96 -7.82
N GLU A 151 -4.36 5.98 -7.51
CA GLU A 151 -3.83 7.30 -7.16
C GLU A 151 -3.67 7.37 -5.64
N LYS A 152 -2.61 8.05 -5.17
CA LYS A 152 -2.30 8.08 -3.75
C LYS A 152 -1.57 9.34 -3.31
N ASN A 153 -1.59 9.58 -2.01
CA ASN A 153 -0.66 10.45 -1.31
C ASN A 153 -0.32 9.78 0.03
N PHE A 154 0.97 9.71 0.29
CA PHE A 154 1.51 9.11 1.49
C PHE A 154 2.24 10.16 2.29
N SER A 155 1.92 10.26 3.57
CA SER A 155 2.58 11.14 4.53
C SER A 155 2.75 10.40 5.86
N GLN A 156 3.47 11.03 6.79
CA GLN A 156 3.77 10.44 8.09
C GLN A 156 2.54 10.30 9.00
N HIS A 157 1.55 11.19 8.85
CA HIS A 157 0.41 11.30 9.77
C HIS A 157 -0.94 10.99 9.13
N TYR A 158 -1.02 11.12 7.81
CA TYR A 158 -2.18 10.73 7.03
C TYR A 158 -1.77 10.18 5.67
N GLU A 159 -2.66 9.43 5.06
CA GLU A 159 -2.50 8.89 3.73
C GLU A 159 -3.86 8.84 3.06
N TRP A 160 -3.92 9.05 1.76
CA TRP A 160 -5.14 8.78 0.98
C TRP A 160 -4.83 7.93 -0.24
N ILE A 161 -5.77 7.06 -0.58
CA ILE A 161 -5.68 6.12 -1.69
C ILE A 161 -7.00 6.13 -2.43
N TYR A 162 -6.91 6.30 -3.73
CA TYR A 162 -8.05 6.38 -4.63
C TYR A 162 -7.90 5.33 -5.75
N PRO A 163 -8.46 4.14 -5.56
CA PRO A 163 -8.54 3.14 -6.63
C PRO A 163 -9.62 3.57 -7.63
N ARG A 164 -9.23 3.79 -8.89
CA ARG A 164 -10.11 4.20 -9.97
C ARG A 164 -10.11 3.16 -11.08
N THR A 165 -11.27 2.63 -11.43
CA THR A 165 -11.40 1.76 -12.60
C THR A 165 -11.14 2.55 -13.89
N SER A 166 -10.47 1.93 -14.87
CA SER A 166 -10.25 2.51 -16.19
C SER A 166 -11.57 2.60 -16.97
N GLY A 167 -12.37 3.61 -16.65
CA GLY A 167 -13.68 3.86 -17.24
C GLY A 167 -14.16 5.28 -16.91
N LYS A 168 -14.93 5.90 -17.81
CA LYS A 168 -15.50 7.24 -17.58
C LYS A 168 -16.62 7.17 -16.55
N PHE A 169 -16.28 7.23 -15.26
CA PHE A 169 -17.26 7.58 -14.25
C PHE A 169 -17.54 9.09 -14.33
N THR A 170 -18.74 9.44 -14.78
CA THR A 170 -19.23 10.83 -14.86
C THR A 170 -19.79 11.33 -13.53
N ASN A 171 -19.83 10.48 -12.50
CA ASN A 171 -20.46 10.84 -11.24
C ASN A 171 -19.53 11.65 -10.36
N LYS A 172 -20.00 12.84 -9.97
CA LYS A 172 -19.28 13.76 -9.08
C LYS A 172 -19.42 13.39 -7.60
N LYS A 173 -20.10 12.31 -7.22
CA LYS A 173 -20.18 11.90 -5.81
C LYS A 173 -18.96 11.07 -5.42
N ALA A 174 -18.37 11.36 -4.27
CA ALA A 174 -17.31 10.55 -3.70
C ALA A 174 -17.50 10.35 -2.19
N HIS A 175 -17.26 9.13 -1.73
CA HIS A 175 -17.25 8.75 -0.33
C HIS A 175 -15.82 8.69 0.18
N ILE A 176 -15.52 9.51 1.19
CA ILE A 176 -14.28 9.44 1.95
C ILE A 176 -14.47 8.42 3.05
N ILE A 177 -13.84 7.27 2.92
CA ILE A 177 -13.83 6.20 3.91
C ILE A 177 -12.68 6.48 4.85
N LEU A 178 -12.99 6.93 6.07
CA LEU A 178 -11.99 7.33 7.06
C LEU A 178 -11.61 6.13 7.93
N ASN A 179 -10.32 5.81 7.92
CA ASN A 179 -9.71 4.68 8.62
C ASN A 179 -8.65 5.19 9.60
N SER A 180 -8.43 4.40 10.64
CA SER A 180 -7.29 4.58 11.54
C SER A 180 -5.99 4.14 10.87
N GLY A 181 -4.95 4.96 10.95
CA GLY A 181 -3.61 4.67 10.45
C GLY A 181 -2.65 5.81 10.78
N PRO A 182 -1.55 6.00 10.04
CA PRO A 182 -1.01 5.15 8.98
C PRO A 182 -0.64 3.74 9.47
N ARG A 183 -0.62 2.76 8.57
CA ARG A 183 -0.31 1.35 8.86
C ARG A 183 0.74 0.83 7.88
N THR A 184 1.43 -0.26 8.25
CA THR A 184 2.39 -0.93 7.34
C THR A 184 1.68 -1.61 6.17
N ILE A 185 0.48 -2.13 6.43
CA ILE A 185 -0.43 -2.75 5.45
C ILE A 185 -1.68 -1.89 5.39
N LEU A 186 -2.06 -1.47 4.19
CA LEU A 186 -3.23 -0.64 3.90
C LEU A 186 -4.25 -1.52 3.17
N PRO A 187 -5.20 -2.14 3.89
CA PRO A 187 -6.25 -2.95 3.29
C PRO A 187 -7.33 -2.04 2.69
N ILE A 188 -7.68 -2.31 1.44
CA ILE A 188 -8.62 -1.53 0.65
C ILE A 188 -9.62 -2.48 0.02
N SER A 189 -10.81 -2.54 0.61
CA SER A 189 -11.95 -3.29 0.11
C SER A 189 -12.89 -2.31 -0.58
N PHE A 190 -12.96 -2.32 -1.91
CA PHE A 190 -13.77 -1.36 -2.67
C PHE A 190 -14.74 -2.04 -3.62
N GLN A 191 -15.88 -1.39 -3.85
CA GLN A 191 -16.91 -1.87 -4.77
C GLN A 191 -16.75 -1.21 -6.15
N LYS A 192 -16.79 -1.99 -7.24
CA LYS A 192 -16.69 -1.42 -8.60
C LYS A 192 -18.02 -0.86 -9.13
N ASP A 193 -19.14 -1.44 -8.69
CA ASP A 193 -20.49 -1.18 -9.25
C ASP A 193 -21.31 -0.20 -8.40
N VAL A 194 -20.66 0.84 -7.86
CA VAL A 194 -21.33 1.87 -7.06
C VAL A 194 -21.41 3.19 -7.81
N PRO A 195 -22.49 3.97 -7.64
CA PRO A 195 -22.64 5.26 -8.29
C PRO A 195 -21.85 6.35 -7.53
N TYR A 196 -20.69 6.05 -6.98
CA TYR A 196 -19.83 7.02 -6.30
C TYR A 196 -18.39 6.52 -6.26
N ASN A 197 -17.45 7.47 -6.24
CA ASN A 197 -16.04 7.15 -6.06
C ASN A 197 -15.75 6.81 -4.59
N GLN A 198 -14.83 5.89 -4.32
CA GLN A 198 -14.42 5.52 -2.96
C GLN A 198 -12.98 5.96 -2.75
N ILE A 199 -12.76 6.88 -1.82
CA ILE A 199 -11.45 7.40 -1.45
C ILE A 199 -11.16 6.93 -0.03
N PHE A 200 -10.08 6.19 0.16
CA PHE A 200 -9.70 5.63 1.43
C PHE A 200 -8.69 6.56 2.08
N VAL A 201 -9.01 7.06 3.27
CA VAL A 201 -8.14 7.94 4.05
C VAL A 201 -7.72 7.20 5.31
N PHE A 202 -6.44 7.20 5.62
CA PHE A 202 -5.86 6.65 6.84
C PHE A 202 -5.23 7.79 7.63
N THR A 203 -5.59 7.97 8.91
CA THR A 203 -5.03 9.06 9.73
C THR A 203 -4.94 8.67 11.20
N ASN A 204 -3.96 9.25 11.89
CA ASN A 204 -3.83 9.19 13.36
C ASN A 204 -4.40 10.42 14.07
N GLY A 205 -5.05 11.33 13.32
CA GLY A 205 -5.60 12.57 13.87
C GLY A 205 -4.60 13.74 13.95
N LYS A 206 -3.38 13.58 13.47
CA LYS A 206 -2.39 14.67 13.32
C LYS A 206 -2.39 15.20 11.87
N ASP A 207 -1.81 16.39 11.68
CA ASP A 207 -1.69 17.10 10.40
C ASP A 207 -3.01 17.24 9.63
N LEU A 208 -4.09 17.46 10.37
CA LEU A 208 -5.45 17.51 9.82
C LEU A 208 -5.65 18.64 8.81
N GLU A 209 -4.95 19.75 8.98
CA GLU A 209 -5.06 20.89 8.06
C GLU A 209 -4.47 20.57 6.69
N GLU A 210 -3.30 19.91 6.66
CA GLU A 210 -2.70 19.41 5.41
C GLU A 210 -3.59 18.35 4.77
N LEU A 211 -4.08 17.38 5.56
CA LEU A 211 -5.00 16.35 5.07
C LEU A 211 -6.24 16.95 4.40
N VAL A 212 -6.93 17.88 5.07
CA VAL A 212 -8.16 18.48 4.54
C VAL A 212 -7.85 19.35 3.32
N ASN A 213 -6.74 20.09 3.34
CA ASN A 213 -6.30 20.88 2.20
C ASN A 213 -6.06 19.99 0.96
N ASP A 214 -5.32 18.89 1.13
CA ASP A 214 -5.04 17.94 0.06
C ASP A 214 -6.32 17.33 -0.51
N LEU A 215 -7.23 16.89 0.36
CA LEU A 215 -8.53 16.34 -0.07
C LEU A 215 -9.39 17.38 -0.79
N THR A 216 -9.34 18.63 -0.33
CA THR A 216 -10.09 19.74 -0.94
C THR A 216 -9.53 20.08 -2.31
N ILE A 217 -8.22 20.23 -2.44
CA ILE A 217 -7.58 20.54 -3.72
C ILE A 217 -7.80 19.38 -4.70
N GLU A 218 -7.45 18.16 -4.33
CA GLU A 218 -7.43 17.05 -5.27
C GLU A 218 -8.84 16.61 -5.67
N PHE A 219 -9.77 16.53 -4.72
CA PHE A 219 -11.09 15.97 -5.02
C PHE A 219 -12.18 17.03 -5.19
N GLN A 220 -12.14 18.14 -4.45
CA GLN A 220 -13.16 19.20 -4.62
C GLN A 220 -12.78 20.24 -5.69
N VAL A 221 -11.53 20.73 -5.74
CA VAL A 221 -11.10 21.72 -6.77
C VAL A 221 -10.90 21.02 -8.10
N ASN A 222 -9.97 20.08 -8.19
CA ASN A 222 -9.52 19.53 -9.47
C ASN A 222 -10.58 18.63 -10.12
N ARG A 223 -11.39 17.93 -9.32
CA ARG A 223 -12.38 16.94 -9.79
C ARG A 223 -13.82 17.32 -9.55
N GLU A 224 -14.08 18.41 -8.83
CA GLU A 224 -15.42 18.91 -8.51
C GLU A 224 -16.32 17.87 -7.80
N TYR A 225 -15.72 17.00 -6.97
CA TYR A 225 -16.48 15.98 -6.26
C TYR A 225 -17.25 16.55 -5.05
N GLN A 226 -18.47 16.04 -4.89
CA GLN A 226 -19.25 16.14 -3.67
C GLN A 226 -18.80 15.05 -2.70
N LEU A 227 -18.02 15.45 -1.70
CA LEU A 227 -17.45 14.55 -0.70
C LEU A 227 -18.45 14.28 0.44
N ASN A 228 -18.65 13.00 0.72
CA ASN A 228 -19.38 12.51 1.91
C ASN A 228 -18.45 11.63 2.73
N MET A 229 -18.39 11.86 4.04
CA MET A 229 -17.55 11.04 4.92
C MET A 229 -18.31 9.79 5.40
N VAL A 230 -17.63 8.65 5.39
CA VAL A 230 -18.11 7.35 5.86
C VAL A 230 -17.07 6.74 6.80
N ALA A 231 -17.53 6.03 7.83
CA ALA A 231 -16.65 5.33 8.76
C ALA A 231 -16.03 4.09 8.10
N GLY A 232 -14.72 3.92 8.26
CA GLY A 232 -13.96 2.75 7.84
C GLY A 232 -13.33 1.99 9.00
N MET A 233 -12.23 1.28 8.72
CA MET A 233 -11.52 0.41 9.65
C MET A 233 -10.93 1.19 10.83
N GLY A 234 -11.34 0.83 12.05
CA GLY A 234 -10.88 1.46 13.28
C GLY A 234 -11.24 2.94 13.37
N PHE A 235 -12.28 3.39 12.67
CA PHE A 235 -12.74 4.79 12.71
C PHE A 235 -12.88 5.35 14.13
N TYR A 236 -13.46 4.57 15.04
CA TYR A 236 -13.70 4.97 16.43
C TYR A 236 -12.45 5.02 17.32
N THR A 237 -11.27 4.61 16.81
CA THR A 237 -10.00 4.80 17.52
C THR A 237 -9.35 6.14 17.19
N ILE A 238 -9.83 6.84 16.17
CA ILE A 238 -9.38 8.20 15.84
C ILE A 238 -9.99 9.15 16.88
N PRO A 239 -9.23 10.14 17.41
CA PRO A 239 -9.78 11.11 18.36
C PRO A 239 -11.04 11.79 17.83
N SER A 240 -12.13 11.82 18.62
CA SER A 240 -13.41 12.39 18.19
C SER A 240 -13.30 13.85 17.74
N GLU A 241 -12.44 14.64 18.39
CA GLU A 241 -12.15 16.03 18.02
C GLU A 241 -11.56 16.13 16.61
N ALA A 242 -10.69 15.19 16.23
CA ALA A 242 -10.10 15.14 14.90
C ALA A 242 -11.18 14.83 13.84
N ILE A 243 -12.06 13.88 14.12
CA ILE A 243 -13.16 13.51 13.21
C ILE A 243 -14.09 14.71 12.98
N GLU A 244 -14.47 15.41 14.04
CA GLU A 244 -15.33 16.59 13.93
C GLU A 244 -14.65 17.75 13.19
N LYS A 245 -13.35 17.99 13.43
CA LYS A 245 -12.57 18.98 12.66
C LYS A 245 -12.57 18.66 11.17
N ILE A 246 -12.26 17.41 10.77
CA ILE A 246 -12.27 17.00 9.36
C ILE A 246 -13.66 17.21 8.75
N LYS A 247 -14.75 16.84 9.44
CA LYS A 247 -16.12 17.05 8.95
C LYS A 247 -16.46 18.52 8.76
N GLN A 248 -16.09 19.37 9.73
CA GLN A 248 -16.37 20.80 9.67
C GLN A 248 -15.61 21.45 8.51
N ASP A 249 -14.31 21.15 8.37
CA ASP A 249 -13.46 21.77 7.36
C ASP A 249 -13.83 21.33 5.93
N LEU A 250 -14.19 20.06 5.72
CA LEU A 250 -14.69 19.57 4.42
C LEU A 250 -16.05 20.14 4.02
N ASN A 251 -16.85 20.60 5.00
CA ASN A 251 -18.15 21.23 4.75
C ASN A 251 -18.02 22.76 4.59
N SER A 252 -17.10 23.41 5.31
CA SER A 252 -16.85 24.85 5.20
C SER A 252 -16.24 25.21 3.83
N SER A 253 -15.40 24.32 3.28
CA SER A 253 -14.87 24.44 1.91
C SER A 253 -15.98 24.39 0.83
N LYS A 254 -17.10 23.71 1.09
CA LYS A 254 -18.30 23.74 0.22
C LYS A 254 -19.01 25.10 0.25
N MET A 255 -19.00 25.82 1.38
CA MET A 255 -19.72 27.09 1.52
C MET A 255 -19.00 28.30 0.91
N LYS A 256 -17.66 28.31 0.86
CA LYS A 256 -16.90 29.37 0.17
C LYS A 256 -17.06 29.38 -1.36
N ARG A 257 -17.85 28.46 -1.91
CA ARG A 257 -18.11 28.30 -3.36
C ARG A 257 -19.56 28.57 -3.75
N ARG A 258 -20.39 29.12 -2.86
CA ARG A 258 -21.72 29.64 -3.18
C ARG A 258 -21.68 31.14 -3.39
#